data_AF-A0A8X8DAP8-F1
#
_entry.id   AF-A0A8X8DAP8-F1
#
_cell.length_a   1.000
_cell.length_b   1.000
_cell.length_c   1.000
_cell.angle_alpha   90.00
_cell.angle_beta   90.00
_cell.angle_gamma   90.00
#
_symmetry.space_group_name_H-M   'P 1'
#
loop_
_entity.id
_entity.type
_entity.pdbx_description
1 polymer ?
#
loop_
_entity_poly.entity_id
_entity_poly.type
_entity_poly.pdbx_seq_one_letter_code
_entity_poly.pdbx_strand_id
1 'polypeptide(L)'
;MEEDKAKKSWRLVEAAKEGEEERPVRVYADGIYDLFHFGHARSLEQAKKLFPNTYLVVGCCNDEVTHKYKGKTVMTDQERYESLRHCRWVDEVIPDAPWVITQEFLDKHRIDYVAHDSLPYTDASGAGKDVYEFVKSVGRFKETKRTDGISTSDVIMRIVKDYNEYVMRNLARGYTRKDLGVSYVKEKRLRVNMGFKKLREKVKKQQEIVGEKIQVVAKTACVHRNEWVENADRLVAGFLEMFEERCHKMGTNIRERIQEKLTKQKLIGLIYDRYHGDGDNDQYYYDDDTEEEYSD
;
A
#
# COMPACT_ATOMS: atom_id res chain seq x y z
N MET A 1 -18.78 -19.71 -59.13
CA MET A 1 -18.52 -18.52 -58.28
C MET A 1 -18.80 -18.77 -56.81
N GLU A 2 -19.83 -19.54 -56.46
CA GLU A 2 -20.24 -19.77 -55.06
C GLU A 2 -19.36 -20.81 -54.35
N GLU A 3 -18.95 -21.88 -55.05
CA GLU A 3 -18.00 -22.87 -54.54
C GLU A 3 -16.60 -22.30 -54.26
N ASP A 4 -16.16 -21.30 -55.02
CA ASP A 4 -14.86 -20.65 -54.83
C ASP A 4 -14.84 -19.72 -53.61
N LYS A 5 -15.99 -19.12 -53.27
CA LYS A 5 -16.17 -18.33 -52.04
C LYS A 5 -16.22 -19.21 -50.81
N ALA A 6 -16.93 -20.35 -50.88
CA ALA A 6 -16.91 -21.35 -49.83
C ALA A 6 -15.50 -21.94 -49.65
N LYS A 7 -14.76 -22.12 -50.77
CA LYS A 7 -13.38 -22.62 -50.74
C LYS A 7 -12.37 -21.68 -50.08
N LYS A 8 -12.52 -20.38 -50.35
CA LYS A 8 -11.75 -19.33 -49.71
C LYS A 8 -12.12 -19.13 -48.23
N SER A 9 -13.40 -19.29 -47.89
CA SER A 9 -13.90 -19.20 -46.52
C SER A 9 -13.36 -20.32 -45.63
N TRP A 10 -13.39 -21.59 -46.08
CA TRP A 10 -12.84 -22.69 -45.28
C TRP A 10 -11.33 -22.58 -45.10
N ARG A 11 -10.58 -22.13 -46.11
CA ARG A 11 -9.13 -21.90 -46.00
C ARG A 11 -8.77 -20.79 -45.02
N LEU A 12 -9.60 -19.76 -44.89
CA LEU A 12 -9.40 -18.69 -43.90
C LEU A 12 -9.75 -19.15 -42.47
N VAL A 13 -10.76 -20.01 -42.33
CA VAL A 13 -11.15 -20.60 -41.03
C VAL A 13 -10.13 -21.67 -40.58
N GLU A 14 -9.58 -22.46 -41.50
CA GLU A 14 -8.49 -23.39 -41.20
C GLU A 14 -7.16 -22.67 -40.92
N ALA A 15 -6.81 -21.62 -41.67
CA ALA A 15 -5.63 -20.79 -41.36
C ALA A 15 -5.76 -20.04 -40.02
N ALA A 16 -6.99 -19.72 -39.59
CA ALA A 16 -7.25 -19.17 -38.26
C ALA A 16 -7.12 -20.23 -37.15
N LYS A 17 -7.47 -21.49 -37.44
CA LYS A 17 -7.32 -22.63 -36.50
C LYS A 17 -5.90 -23.19 -36.43
N GLU A 18 -5.13 -23.16 -37.53
CA GLU A 18 -3.72 -23.56 -37.59
C GLU A 18 -2.79 -22.56 -36.87
N GLY A 19 -3.28 -21.38 -36.48
CA GLY A 19 -2.53 -20.37 -35.73
C GLY A 19 -2.88 -20.23 -34.24
N GLU A 20 -3.82 -21.04 -33.72
CA GLU A 20 -4.27 -20.96 -32.32
C GLU A 20 -3.46 -21.86 -31.36
N GLU A 21 -2.80 -22.89 -31.85
CA GLU A 21 -1.82 -23.66 -31.07
C GLU A 21 -0.43 -22.99 -31.16
N GLU A 22 -0.16 -22.05 -30.24
CA GLU A 22 1.16 -21.67 -29.66
C GLU A 22 1.25 -20.20 -29.21
N ARG A 23 0.22 -19.35 -29.40
CA ARG A 23 0.34 -17.96 -28.94
C ARG A 23 0.44 -17.90 -27.41
N PRO A 24 1.48 -17.27 -26.83
CA PRO A 24 1.55 -17.11 -25.38
C PRO A 24 0.41 -16.22 -24.89
N VAL A 25 -0.11 -16.55 -23.70
CA VAL A 25 -1.10 -15.73 -23.00
C VAL A 25 -0.44 -14.42 -22.56
N ARG A 26 -0.95 -13.28 -23.05
CA ARG A 26 -0.39 -11.97 -22.76
C ARG A 26 -0.97 -11.44 -21.46
N VAL A 27 -0.17 -11.46 -20.41
CA VAL A 27 -0.55 -10.91 -19.09
C VAL A 27 0.04 -9.51 -18.97
N TYR A 28 -0.77 -8.56 -18.54
CA TYR A 28 -0.35 -7.20 -18.24
C TYR A 28 -0.26 -6.99 -16.74
N ALA A 29 0.85 -6.49 -16.23
CA ALA A 29 0.97 -6.02 -14.86
C ALA A 29 1.40 -4.56 -14.86
N ASP A 30 0.74 -3.71 -14.10
CA ASP A 30 1.08 -2.29 -14.01
C ASP A 30 1.55 -1.87 -12.63
N GLY A 31 2.21 -0.72 -12.60
CA GLY A 31 2.69 -0.15 -11.36
C GLY A 31 3.60 1.05 -11.57
N ILE A 32 4.06 1.58 -10.44
CA ILE A 32 5.02 2.68 -10.43
C ILE A 32 6.45 2.14 -10.46
N TYR A 33 6.71 1.04 -9.75
CA TYR A 33 8.02 0.38 -9.70
C TYR A 33 9.16 1.27 -9.18
N ASP A 34 8.87 2.27 -8.37
CA ASP A 34 9.86 3.13 -7.71
C ASP A 34 10.68 2.35 -6.67
N LEU A 35 11.99 2.61 -6.64
CA LEU A 35 12.99 1.82 -5.90
C LEU A 35 12.79 0.33 -6.12
N PHE A 36 12.90 -0.11 -7.38
CA PHE A 36 12.58 -1.48 -7.78
C PHE A 36 13.25 -2.54 -6.87
N HIS A 37 12.41 -3.28 -6.13
CA HIS A 37 12.83 -4.20 -5.08
C HIS A 37 12.20 -5.59 -5.26
N PHE A 38 12.68 -6.58 -4.49
CA PHE A 38 12.25 -7.97 -4.64
C PHE A 38 10.75 -8.22 -4.46
N GLY A 39 10.02 -7.34 -3.74
CA GLY A 39 8.56 -7.39 -3.68
C GLY A 39 7.89 -7.18 -5.04
N HIS A 40 8.40 -6.27 -5.88
CA HIS A 40 7.91 -6.08 -7.25
C HIS A 40 8.27 -7.30 -8.11
N ALA A 41 9.53 -7.74 -8.04
CA ALA A 41 9.98 -8.89 -8.81
C ALA A 41 9.19 -10.17 -8.51
N ARG A 42 8.79 -10.41 -7.25
CA ARG A 42 7.94 -11.55 -6.86
C ARG A 42 6.48 -11.43 -7.30
N SER A 43 5.94 -10.21 -7.38
CA SER A 43 4.61 -9.99 -7.96
C SER A 43 4.63 -10.26 -9.47
N LEU A 44 5.67 -9.78 -10.17
CA LEU A 44 5.89 -10.06 -11.59
C LEU A 44 6.18 -11.54 -11.86
N GLU A 45 6.89 -12.23 -10.96
CA GLU A 45 7.06 -13.69 -11.01
C GLU A 45 5.72 -14.43 -10.97
N GLN A 46 4.82 -14.03 -10.07
CA GLN A 46 3.48 -14.61 -9.98
C GLN A 46 2.72 -14.38 -11.27
N ALA A 47 2.73 -13.15 -11.81
CA ALA A 47 2.08 -12.82 -13.08
C ALA A 47 2.62 -13.65 -14.25
N LYS A 48 3.95 -13.83 -14.34
CA LYS A 48 4.63 -14.64 -15.37
C LYS A 48 4.30 -16.14 -15.26
N LYS A 49 3.91 -16.62 -14.08
CA LYS A 49 3.60 -18.03 -13.80
C LYS A 49 2.11 -18.35 -13.78
N LEU A 50 1.24 -17.38 -14.08
CA LEU A 50 -0.22 -17.57 -14.08
C LEU A 50 -0.68 -18.64 -15.08
N PHE A 51 0.02 -18.79 -16.21
CA PHE A 51 -0.29 -19.77 -17.24
C PHE A 51 0.97 -20.51 -17.67
N PRO A 52 0.86 -21.74 -18.24
CA PRO A 52 2.02 -22.52 -18.69
C PRO A 52 2.87 -21.80 -19.74
N ASN A 53 2.24 -21.03 -20.64
CA ASN A 53 2.91 -20.22 -21.66
C ASN A 53 2.44 -18.76 -21.56
N THR A 54 3.13 -17.95 -20.73
CA THR A 54 2.80 -16.54 -20.49
C THR A 54 3.84 -15.62 -21.13
N TYR A 55 3.37 -14.55 -21.76
CA TYR A 55 4.16 -13.38 -22.15
C TYR A 55 3.75 -12.20 -21.25
N LEU A 56 4.63 -11.78 -20.35
CA LEU A 56 4.39 -10.74 -19.37
C LEU A 56 4.80 -9.37 -19.92
N VAL A 57 3.80 -8.54 -20.11
CA VAL A 57 3.89 -7.13 -20.47
C VAL A 57 3.77 -6.30 -19.19
N VAL A 58 4.72 -5.41 -18.93
CA VAL A 58 4.71 -4.57 -17.74
C VAL A 58 4.55 -3.10 -18.09
N GLY A 59 3.46 -2.50 -17.65
CA GLY A 59 3.20 -1.07 -17.80
C GLY A 59 3.77 -0.28 -16.63
N CYS A 60 4.47 0.80 -16.93
CA CYS A 60 5.00 1.68 -15.90
C CYS A 60 4.48 3.11 -16.09
N CYS A 61 3.78 3.64 -15.07
CA CYS A 61 3.28 5.01 -15.10
C CYS A 61 4.44 6.01 -15.10
N ASN A 62 4.31 7.11 -15.85
CA ASN A 62 5.32 8.16 -15.88
C ASN A 62 5.26 9.08 -14.65
N ASP A 63 6.24 9.97 -14.51
CA ASP A 63 6.34 10.83 -13.32
C ASP A 63 5.18 11.83 -13.23
N GLU A 64 4.70 12.37 -14.34
CA GLU A 64 3.59 13.33 -14.35
C GLU A 64 2.30 12.71 -13.78
N VAL A 65 1.89 11.56 -14.34
CA VAL A 65 0.71 10.82 -13.90
C VAL A 65 0.87 10.37 -12.45
N THR A 66 2.03 9.84 -12.10
CA THR A 66 2.31 9.35 -10.74
C THR A 66 2.25 10.48 -9.70
N HIS A 67 2.84 11.64 -10.00
CA HIS A 67 2.85 12.77 -9.07
C HIS A 67 1.46 13.39 -8.92
N LYS A 68 0.64 13.32 -9.97
CA LYS A 68 -0.75 13.81 -9.94
C LYS A 68 -1.67 12.94 -9.09
N TYR A 69 -1.59 11.61 -9.23
CA TYR A 69 -2.58 10.70 -8.64
C TYR A 69 -2.09 9.89 -7.44
N LYS A 70 -0.78 9.80 -7.21
CA LYS A 70 -0.21 9.02 -6.11
C LYS A 70 0.64 9.84 -5.16
N GLY A 71 1.66 10.50 -5.70
CA GLY A 71 2.71 11.16 -4.91
C GLY A 71 4.07 11.14 -5.60
N LYS A 72 5.09 11.59 -4.87
CA LYS A 72 6.45 11.72 -5.40
C LYS A 72 7.14 10.37 -5.56
N THR A 73 7.98 10.28 -6.59
CA THR A 73 8.91 9.18 -6.85
C THR A 73 10.33 9.59 -6.47
N VAL A 74 11.15 8.63 -6.04
CA VAL A 74 12.58 8.82 -5.81
C VAL A 74 13.35 8.65 -7.12
N MET A 75 13.03 7.61 -7.88
CA MET A 75 13.57 7.35 -9.22
C MET A 75 12.71 8.03 -10.28
N THR A 76 13.37 8.58 -11.30
CA THR A 76 12.72 9.08 -12.51
C THR A 76 12.02 7.97 -13.27
N ASP A 77 11.05 8.32 -14.10
CA ASP A 77 10.37 7.34 -14.96
C ASP A 77 11.34 6.52 -15.82
N GLN A 78 12.35 7.14 -16.42
CA GLN A 78 13.37 6.45 -17.22
C GLN A 78 14.14 5.40 -16.41
N GLU A 79 14.55 5.73 -15.19
CA GLU A 79 15.25 4.78 -14.31
C GLU A 79 14.35 3.60 -13.91
N ARG A 80 13.05 3.85 -13.72
CA ARG A 80 12.06 2.81 -13.40
C ARG A 80 11.79 1.91 -14.61
N TYR A 81 11.67 2.49 -15.80
CA TYR A 81 11.57 1.73 -17.05
C TYR A 81 12.77 0.81 -17.24
N GLU A 82 13.98 1.33 -17.02
CA GLU A 82 15.20 0.54 -17.16
C GLU A 82 15.31 -0.57 -16.10
N SER A 83 14.91 -0.28 -14.86
CA SER A 83 14.87 -1.29 -13.79
C SER A 83 13.97 -2.48 -14.16
N LEU A 84 12.84 -2.23 -14.84
CA LEU A 84 11.94 -3.27 -15.31
C LEU A 84 12.53 -4.12 -16.44
N ARG A 85 13.28 -3.52 -17.38
CA ARG A 85 13.94 -4.25 -18.48
C ARG A 85 14.95 -5.28 -17.99
N HIS A 86 15.49 -5.09 -16.79
CA HIS A 86 16.41 -6.03 -16.14
C HIS A 86 15.72 -7.03 -15.21
N CYS A 87 14.40 -6.97 -15.07
CA CYS A 87 13.67 -7.95 -14.28
C CYS A 87 13.54 -9.26 -15.07
N ARG A 88 14.05 -10.37 -14.50
CA ARG A 88 14.04 -11.71 -15.10
C ARG A 88 12.70 -12.15 -15.69
N TRP A 89 11.59 -11.71 -15.09
CA TRP A 89 10.25 -12.20 -15.41
C TRP A 89 9.56 -11.42 -16.53
N VAL A 90 10.09 -10.25 -16.88
CA VAL A 90 9.46 -9.29 -17.79
C VAL A 90 9.90 -9.56 -19.22
N ASP A 91 8.95 -9.67 -20.14
CA ASP A 91 9.26 -9.83 -21.57
C ASP A 91 9.18 -8.50 -22.32
N GLU A 92 8.25 -7.63 -21.94
CA GLU A 92 8.01 -6.33 -22.58
C GLU A 92 7.71 -5.25 -21.55
N VAL A 93 8.27 -4.06 -21.73
CA VAL A 93 7.98 -2.88 -20.90
C VAL A 93 7.22 -1.85 -21.75
N ILE A 94 6.08 -1.38 -21.24
CA ILE A 94 5.31 -0.27 -21.80
C ILE A 94 5.56 0.99 -20.94
N PRO A 95 6.34 1.96 -21.45
CA PRO A 95 6.44 3.29 -20.86
C PRO A 95 5.11 4.04 -20.92
N ASP A 96 4.96 5.06 -20.08
CA ASP A 96 3.80 5.97 -20.09
C ASP A 96 2.46 5.23 -19.98
N ALA A 97 2.43 4.17 -19.16
CA ALA A 97 1.23 3.38 -18.95
C ALA A 97 0.09 4.24 -18.36
N PRO A 98 -1.17 4.00 -18.79
CA PRO A 98 -2.30 4.77 -18.32
C PRO A 98 -2.60 4.47 -16.84
N TRP A 99 -3.16 5.47 -16.15
CA TRP A 99 -3.60 5.30 -14.75
C TRP A 99 -4.83 4.40 -14.61
N VAL A 100 -5.72 4.44 -15.60
CA VAL A 100 -6.92 3.59 -15.70
C VAL A 100 -6.83 2.83 -17.02
N ILE A 101 -6.98 1.51 -16.96
CA ILE A 101 -6.90 0.65 -18.13
C ILE A 101 -8.19 0.77 -18.94
N THR A 102 -8.06 1.05 -20.24
CA THR A 102 -9.21 1.13 -21.15
C THR A 102 -9.25 -0.06 -22.11
N GLN A 103 -10.42 -0.31 -22.72
CA GLN A 103 -10.56 -1.36 -23.72
C GLN A 103 -9.62 -1.13 -24.92
N GLU A 104 -9.45 0.13 -25.36
CA GLU A 104 -8.54 0.47 -26.45
C GLU A 104 -7.09 0.13 -26.10
N PHE A 105 -6.69 0.32 -24.84
CA PHE A 105 -5.35 -0.06 -24.38
C PHE A 105 -5.16 -1.58 -24.38
N LEU A 106 -6.15 -2.33 -23.88
CA LEU A 106 -6.12 -3.79 -23.90
C LEU A 106 -6.01 -4.34 -25.33
N ASP A 107 -6.80 -3.79 -26.25
CA ASP A 107 -6.81 -4.23 -27.65
C ASP A 107 -5.51 -3.87 -28.37
N LYS A 108 -5.02 -2.63 -28.20
CA LYS A 108 -3.76 -2.15 -28.79
C LYS A 108 -2.58 -3.05 -28.43
N HIS A 109 -2.49 -3.49 -27.18
CA HIS A 109 -1.39 -4.31 -26.67
C HIS A 109 -1.69 -5.82 -26.68
N ARG A 110 -2.86 -6.22 -27.20
CA ARG A 110 -3.36 -7.60 -27.25
C ARG A 110 -3.29 -8.29 -25.89
N ILE A 111 -3.60 -7.56 -24.82
CA ILE A 111 -3.53 -8.06 -23.45
C ILE A 111 -4.69 -9.03 -23.26
N ASP A 112 -4.44 -10.23 -22.72
CA ASP A 112 -5.44 -11.25 -22.40
C ASP A 112 -5.98 -11.10 -20.96
N TYR A 113 -5.09 -10.88 -20.00
CA TYR A 113 -5.39 -10.73 -18.57
C TYR A 113 -4.58 -9.60 -17.94
N VAL A 114 -5.09 -9.02 -16.86
CA VAL A 114 -4.38 -8.03 -16.03
C VAL A 114 -4.09 -8.64 -14.67
N ALA A 115 -2.85 -8.51 -14.19
CA ALA A 115 -2.39 -9.02 -12.92
C ALA A 115 -1.98 -7.90 -11.96
N HIS A 116 -2.63 -7.82 -10.81
CA HIS A 116 -2.28 -6.89 -9.71
C HIS A 116 -2.72 -7.49 -8.36
N ASP A 117 -2.35 -6.88 -7.24
CA ASP A 117 -2.89 -7.27 -5.92
C ASP A 117 -4.40 -7.01 -5.80
N SER A 118 -5.05 -7.73 -4.88
CA SER A 118 -6.52 -7.76 -4.74
C SER A 118 -7.11 -6.56 -3.99
N LEU A 119 -6.26 -5.67 -3.46
CA LEU A 119 -6.75 -4.50 -2.72
C LEU A 119 -7.40 -3.50 -3.68
N PRO A 120 -8.59 -2.97 -3.37
CA PRO A 120 -9.21 -1.92 -4.19
C PRO A 120 -8.27 -0.72 -4.28
N TYR A 121 -7.93 -0.32 -5.50
CA TYR A 121 -7.06 0.82 -5.71
C TYR A 121 -7.93 2.04 -5.98
N THR A 122 -8.15 2.85 -4.94
CA THR A 122 -9.04 4.01 -5.03
C THR A 122 -8.62 4.91 -6.17
N ASP A 123 -9.55 5.14 -7.10
CA ASP A 123 -9.28 5.92 -8.28
C ASP A 123 -9.22 7.43 -7.94
N ALA A 124 -8.00 7.92 -7.82
CA ALA A 124 -7.73 9.35 -7.61
C ALA A 124 -8.06 10.23 -8.83
N SER A 125 -8.38 9.64 -9.99
CA SER A 125 -8.83 10.38 -11.17
C SER A 125 -10.33 10.74 -11.14
N GLY A 126 -11.10 10.04 -10.30
CA GLY A 126 -12.53 10.27 -10.13
C GLY A 126 -13.42 9.59 -11.18
N ALA A 127 -12.88 8.66 -11.98
CA ALA A 127 -13.63 7.88 -12.96
C ALA A 127 -14.38 6.69 -12.33
N GLY A 128 -13.93 6.18 -11.18
CA GLY A 128 -14.56 5.05 -10.50
C GLY A 128 -14.21 4.93 -9.02
N LYS A 129 -14.59 3.80 -8.40
CA LYS A 129 -14.17 3.46 -7.02
C LYS A 129 -12.86 2.69 -6.99
N ASP A 130 -12.58 1.92 -8.03
CA ASP A 130 -11.39 1.10 -8.21
C ASP A 130 -10.90 1.21 -9.66
N VAL A 131 -9.63 1.52 -9.88
CA VAL A 131 -9.06 1.65 -11.24
C VAL A 131 -9.12 0.35 -12.04
N TYR A 132 -9.28 -0.80 -11.36
CA TYR A 132 -9.40 -2.13 -11.98
C TYR A 132 -10.85 -2.60 -12.14
N GLU A 133 -11.85 -1.79 -11.77
CA GLU A 133 -13.27 -2.17 -11.78
C GLU A 133 -13.72 -2.70 -13.14
N PHE A 134 -13.36 -2.00 -14.22
CA PHE A 134 -13.64 -2.44 -15.59
C PHE A 134 -13.04 -3.82 -15.90
N VAL A 135 -11.79 -4.06 -15.54
CA VAL A 135 -11.10 -5.31 -15.88
C VAL A 135 -11.63 -6.49 -15.03
N LYS A 136 -12.05 -6.20 -13.79
CA LYS A 136 -12.72 -7.16 -12.91
C LYS A 136 -14.09 -7.55 -13.46
N SER A 137 -14.89 -6.59 -13.93
CA SER A 137 -16.25 -6.85 -14.44
C SER A 137 -16.27 -7.74 -15.69
N VAL A 138 -15.23 -7.66 -16.53
CA VAL A 138 -15.07 -8.53 -17.71
C VAL A 138 -14.35 -9.85 -17.42
N GLY A 139 -14.05 -10.17 -16.15
CA GLY A 139 -13.43 -11.45 -15.75
C GLY A 139 -11.96 -11.62 -16.16
N ARG A 140 -11.26 -10.53 -16.46
CA ARG A 140 -9.88 -10.54 -16.96
C ARG A 140 -8.84 -10.19 -15.91
N PHE A 141 -9.25 -9.95 -14.67
CA PHE A 141 -8.36 -9.65 -13.55
C PHE A 141 -7.83 -10.93 -12.89
N LYS A 142 -6.53 -10.97 -12.60
CA LYS A 142 -5.83 -12.07 -11.93
C LYS A 142 -5.08 -11.53 -10.72
N GLU A 143 -5.35 -12.10 -9.56
CA GLU A 143 -4.79 -11.59 -8.32
C GLU A 143 -3.34 -12.06 -8.10
N THR A 144 -2.50 -11.16 -7.62
CA THR A 144 -1.16 -11.47 -7.10
C THR A 144 -1.08 -11.16 -5.62
N LYS A 145 -0.15 -11.80 -4.91
CA LYS A 145 0.09 -11.56 -3.49
C LYS A 145 1.27 -10.62 -3.30
N ARG A 146 1.07 -9.63 -2.42
CA ARG A 146 2.15 -8.75 -1.96
C ARG A 146 3.18 -9.56 -1.16
N THR A 147 4.42 -9.08 -1.18
CA THR A 147 5.48 -9.65 -0.33
C THR A 147 5.57 -8.87 0.97
N ASP A 148 5.40 -9.56 2.10
CA ASP A 148 5.50 -8.94 3.42
C ASP A 148 6.93 -8.50 3.75
N GLY A 149 7.05 -7.42 4.53
CA GLY A 149 8.33 -6.90 5.01
C GLY A 149 9.15 -6.11 3.98
N ILE A 150 8.59 -5.82 2.80
CA ILE A 150 9.23 -4.93 1.81
C ILE A 150 8.21 -4.03 1.10
N SER A 151 8.56 -2.76 0.96
CA SER A 151 7.88 -1.80 0.10
C SER A 151 8.78 -0.59 -0.15
N THR A 152 8.51 0.21 -1.18
CA THR A 152 9.19 1.48 -1.43
C THR A 152 9.19 2.38 -0.19
N SER A 153 8.02 2.51 0.47
CA SER A 153 7.88 3.28 1.70
C SER A 153 8.76 2.76 2.83
N ASP A 154 8.85 1.44 2.99
CA ASP A 154 9.68 0.82 4.02
C ASP A 154 11.17 1.06 3.76
N VAL A 155 11.64 0.92 2.51
CA VAL A 155 13.02 1.26 2.13
C VAL A 155 13.33 2.73 2.43
N ILE A 156 12.42 3.64 2.07
CA ILE A 156 12.56 5.07 2.37
C ILE A 156 12.60 5.32 3.88
N MET A 157 11.72 4.67 4.65
CA MET A 157 11.66 4.84 6.10
C MET A 157 12.94 4.36 6.79
N ARG A 158 13.54 3.26 6.33
CA ARG A 158 14.83 2.77 6.83
C ARG A 158 15.94 3.81 6.60
N ILE A 159 16.06 4.33 5.38
CA ILE A 159 17.06 5.36 5.03
C ILE A 159 16.85 6.64 5.87
N VAL A 160 15.60 7.10 6.00
CA VAL A 160 15.28 8.32 6.77
C VAL A 160 15.56 8.14 8.26
N LYS A 161 15.27 6.96 8.81
CA LYS A 161 15.57 6.63 10.21
C LYS A 161 17.08 6.68 10.46
N ASP A 162 17.86 5.99 9.62
CA ASP A 162 19.31 5.93 9.75
C ASP A 162 19.96 7.31 9.56
N TYR A 163 19.44 8.11 8.63
CA TYR A 163 19.87 9.50 8.45
C TYR A 163 19.58 10.35 9.69
N ASN A 164 18.40 10.23 10.29
CA ASN A 164 18.07 10.97 11.51
C ASN A 164 18.98 10.57 12.69
N GLU A 165 19.30 9.28 12.82
CA GLU A 165 20.26 8.78 13.82
C GLU A 165 21.69 9.28 13.53
N TYR A 166 22.12 9.28 12.27
CA TYR A 166 23.38 9.87 11.84
C TYR A 166 23.47 11.35 12.24
N VAL A 167 22.45 12.15 11.94
CA VAL A 167 22.41 13.56 12.30
C VAL A 167 22.53 13.74 13.82
N MET A 168 21.76 12.99 14.61
CA MET A 168 21.79 13.13 16.06
C MET A 168 23.12 12.73 16.69
N ARG A 169 23.77 11.67 16.19
CA ARG A 169 25.10 11.27 16.65
C ARG A 169 26.14 12.35 16.38
N ASN A 170 26.11 12.97 15.20
CA ASN A 170 27.08 14.01 14.84
C ASN A 170 26.83 15.33 15.59
N LEU A 171 25.57 15.73 15.79
CA LEU A 171 25.26 16.88 16.65
C LEU A 171 25.76 16.67 18.09
N ALA A 172 25.65 15.45 18.62
CA ALA A 172 26.16 15.12 19.96
C ALA A 172 27.71 15.14 20.04
N ARG A 173 28.40 14.90 18.91
CA ARG A 173 29.87 15.01 18.79
C ARG A 173 30.36 16.44 18.60
N GLY A 174 29.46 17.42 18.45
CA GLY A 174 29.80 18.83 18.33
C GLY A 174 29.78 19.38 16.90
N TYR A 175 29.41 18.59 15.88
CA TYR A 175 29.19 19.12 14.53
C TYR A 175 28.03 20.11 14.52
N THR A 176 28.14 21.16 13.71
CA THR A 176 27.06 22.12 13.57
C THR A 176 26.01 21.64 12.56
N ARG A 177 24.79 22.16 12.66
CA ARG A 177 23.73 21.88 11.68
C ARG A 177 24.11 22.25 10.25
N LYS A 178 24.96 23.27 10.08
CA LYS A 178 25.40 23.76 8.76
C LYS A 178 26.32 22.74 8.10
N ASP A 179 27.22 22.15 8.89
CA ASP A 179 28.15 21.10 8.42
C ASP A 179 27.41 19.85 7.93
N LEU A 180 26.26 19.55 8.55
CA LEU A 180 25.42 18.40 8.22
C LEU A 180 24.35 18.69 7.15
N GLY A 181 24.25 19.93 6.65
CA GLY A 181 23.21 20.34 5.71
C GLY A 181 21.79 20.26 6.29
N VAL A 182 21.64 20.36 7.62
CA VAL A 182 20.36 20.17 8.31
C VAL A 182 19.69 21.52 8.58
N SER A 183 18.39 21.60 8.26
CA SER A 183 17.59 22.79 8.56
C SER A 183 17.41 22.97 10.07
N TYR A 184 17.33 24.23 10.53
CA TYR A 184 17.17 24.55 11.94
C TYR A 184 15.92 23.89 12.56
N VAL A 185 14.80 23.89 11.83
CA VAL A 185 13.55 23.27 12.29
C VAL A 185 13.73 21.74 12.44
N LYS A 186 14.40 21.08 11.48
CA LYS A 186 14.67 19.65 11.55
C LYS A 186 15.56 19.32 12.74
N GLU A 187 16.61 20.09 12.97
CA GLU A 187 17.51 19.94 14.12
C GLU A 187 16.75 20.04 15.45
N LYS A 188 15.92 21.09 15.63
CA LYS A 188 15.13 21.28 16.85
C LYS A 188 14.15 20.14 17.08
N ARG A 189 13.45 19.69 16.03
CA ARG A 189 12.54 18.54 16.10
C ARG A 189 13.26 17.26 16.53
N LEU A 190 14.42 16.96 15.94
CA LEU A 190 15.20 15.78 16.31
C LEU A 190 15.70 15.85 17.75
N ARG A 191 16.12 17.03 18.22
CA ARG A 191 16.54 17.25 19.61
C ARG A 191 15.40 17.03 20.61
N VAL A 192 14.20 17.51 20.31
CA VAL A 192 13.00 17.28 21.12
C VAL A 192 12.66 15.80 21.17
N ASN A 193 12.63 15.10 20.04
CA ASN A 193 12.37 13.66 19.98
C ASN A 193 13.39 12.84 20.80
N MET A 194 14.67 13.24 20.78
CA MET A 194 15.69 12.61 21.62
C MET A 194 15.49 12.89 23.12
N GLY A 195 15.04 14.09 23.47
CA GLY A 195 14.63 14.42 24.83
C GLY A 195 13.52 13.50 25.34
N PHE A 196 12.49 13.29 24.53
CA PHE A 196 11.40 12.36 24.82
C PHE A 196 11.88 10.91 24.94
N LYS A 197 12.77 10.46 24.03
CA LYS A 197 13.32 9.09 24.09
C LYS A 197 14.08 8.85 25.40
N LYS A 198 14.94 9.79 25.81
CA LYS A 198 15.67 9.72 27.09
C LYS A 198 14.73 9.71 28.29
N LEU A 199 13.67 10.52 28.25
CA LEU A 199 12.65 10.53 29.31
C LEU A 199 11.96 9.15 29.40
N ARG A 200 11.51 8.61 28.27
CA ARG A 200 10.87 7.28 28.21
C ARG A 200 11.80 6.18 28.73
N GLU A 201 13.08 6.20 28.37
CA GLU A 201 14.06 5.25 28.89
C GLU A 201 14.25 5.37 30.41
N LYS A 202 14.27 6.59 30.96
CA LYS A 202 14.31 6.81 32.41
C LYS A 202 13.06 6.29 33.11
N VAL A 203 11.88 6.56 32.55
CA VAL A 203 10.60 6.05 33.08
C VAL A 203 10.59 4.52 33.07
N LYS A 204 11.02 3.88 31.98
CA LYS A 204 11.09 2.42 31.87
C LYS A 204 12.03 1.82 32.93
N LYS A 205 13.21 2.39 33.11
CA LYS A 205 14.15 1.97 34.17
C LYS A 205 13.55 2.13 35.57
N GLN A 206 12.82 3.22 35.82
CA GLN A 206 12.13 3.40 37.10
C GLN A 206 11.01 2.37 37.31
N GLN A 207 10.24 2.06 36.27
CA GLN A 207 9.22 1.00 36.32
C GLN A 207 9.85 -0.37 36.65
N GLU A 208 10.98 -0.71 36.04
CA GLU A 208 11.72 -1.94 36.34
C GLU A 208 12.19 -1.98 37.81
N ILE A 209 12.81 -0.90 38.32
CA ILE A 209 13.25 -0.79 39.72
C ILE A 209 12.08 -0.87 40.70
N VAL A 210 10.97 -0.19 40.40
CA VAL A 210 9.76 -0.22 41.24
C VAL A 210 9.15 -1.62 41.24
N GLY A 211 9.08 -2.28 40.07
CA GLY A 211 8.63 -3.66 39.96
C GLY A 211 9.46 -4.64 40.78
N GLU A 212 10.80 -4.53 40.73
CA GLU A 212 11.71 -5.33 41.55
C GLU A 212 11.51 -5.09 43.05
N LYS A 213 11.41 -3.81 43.47
CA LYS A 213 11.18 -3.45 44.87
C LYS A 213 9.83 -3.96 45.39
N ILE A 214 8.77 -3.87 44.58
CA ILE A 214 7.45 -4.43 44.92
C ILE A 214 7.55 -5.95 45.07
N GLN A 215 8.28 -6.65 44.21
CA GLN A 215 8.50 -8.09 44.35
C GLN A 215 9.26 -8.46 45.63
N VAL A 216 10.25 -7.68 46.05
CA VAL A 216 10.99 -7.90 47.30
C VAL A 216 10.12 -7.62 48.53
N VAL A 217 9.33 -6.54 48.50
CA VAL A 217 8.41 -6.19 49.60
C VAL A 217 7.30 -7.23 49.72
N ALA A 218 6.73 -7.72 48.62
CA ALA A 218 5.72 -8.79 48.64
C ALA A 218 6.27 -10.15 49.12
N LYS A 219 7.59 -10.38 49.02
CA LYS A 219 8.28 -11.54 49.60
C LYS A 219 8.59 -11.38 51.09
N THR A 220 8.71 -10.14 51.57
CA THR A 220 9.18 -9.83 52.94
C THR A 220 8.03 -9.52 53.89
N ALA A 221 7.03 -8.78 53.40
CA ALA A 221 5.74 -8.63 54.05
C ALA A 221 4.81 -9.61 53.34
N CYS A 222 4.17 -10.52 54.08
CA CYS A 222 3.20 -11.49 53.56
C CYS A 222 1.93 -10.77 53.06
N VAL A 223 2.07 -9.95 52.03
CA VAL A 223 1.04 -9.06 51.51
C VAL A 223 0.64 -9.60 50.16
N HIS A 224 -0.66 -9.85 50.01
CA HIS A 224 -1.26 -10.43 48.82
C HIS A 224 -0.86 -9.64 47.57
N ARG A 225 -0.18 -10.33 46.66
CA ARG A 225 0.44 -9.85 45.42
C ARG A 225 -0.49 -9.07 44.47
N ASN A 226 -1.81 -9.20 44.63
CA ASN A 226 -2.78 -8.82 43.59
C ASN A 226 -3.29 -7.37 43.74
N GLU A 227 -3.53 -6.86 44.94
CA GLU A 227 -4.12 -5.51 45.12
C GLU A 227 -3.14 -4.35 44.84
N TRP A 228 -1.85 -4.55 45.13
CA TRP A 228 -0.84 -3.50 44.96
C TRP A 228 -0.40 -3.32 43.51
N VAL A 229 -0.31 -4.42 42.75
CA VAL A 229 0.05 -4.38 41.32
C VAL A 229 -1.06 -3.70 40.52
N GLU A 230 -2.32 -4.00 40.81
CA GLU A 230 -3.46 -3.33 40.18
C GLU A 230 -3.52 -1.83 40.51
N ASN A 231 -3.21 -1.42 41.74
CA ASN A 231 -3.16 0.00 42.12
C ASN A 231 -1.96 0.74 41.52
N ALA A 232 -0.80 0.09 41.40
CA ALA A 232 0.38 0.67 40.76
C ALA A 232 0.18 0.83 39.25
N ASP A 233 -0.39 -0.18 38.59
CA ASP A 233 -0.72 -0.12 37.16
C ASP A 233 -1.83 0.91 36.91
N ARG A 234 -2.80 1.08 37.83
CA ARG A 234 -3.80 2.15 37.76
C ARG A 234 -3.23 3.56 37.99
N LEU A 235 -2.23 3.71 38.85
CA LEU A 235 -1.50 4.97 39.06
C LEU A 235 -0.61 5.32 37.87
N VAL A 236 0.06 4.33 37.27
CA VAL A 236 0.87 4.49 36.06
C VAL A 236 -0.03 4.78 34.85
N ALA A 237 -1.15 4.06 34.71
CA ALA A 237 -2.15 4.32 33.68
C ALA A 237 -2.78 5.71 33.85
N GLY A 238 -3.17 6.10 35.06
CA GLY A 238 -3.69 7.44 35.35
C GLY A 238 -2.66 8.55 35.12
N PHE A 239 -1.38 8.30 35.46
CA PHE A 239 -0.29 9.22 35.16
C PHE A 239 -0.04 9.34 33.64
N LEU A 240 -0.12 8.23 32.89
CA LEU A 240 0.02 8.24 31.43
C LEU A 240 -1.20 8.87 30.74
N GLU A 241 -2.42 8.63 31.22
CA GLU A 241 -3.66 9.30 30.79
C GLU A 241 -3.57 10.82 31.01
N MET A 242 -2.99 11.28 32.12
CA MET A 242 -2.77 12.72 32.35
C MET A 242 -1.84 13.38 31.32
N PHE A 243 -0.93 12.62 30.69
CA PHE A 243 -0.08 13.11 29.59
C PHE A 243 -0.74 12.93 28.22
N GLU A 244 -1.50 11.85 28.01
CA GLU A 244 -2.31 11.64 26.83
C GLU A 244 -3.46 12.67 26.72
N GLU A 245 -4.13 13.06 27.81
CA GLU A 245 -5.16 14.10 27.81
C GLU A 245 -4.63 15.50 27.45
N ARG A 246 -3.37 15.81 27.80
CA ARG A 246 -2.73 17.08 27.40
C ARG A 246 -2.27 17.06 25.94
N CYS A 247 -1.81 15.92 25.44
CA CYS A 247 -1.49 15.75 24.02
C CYS A 247 -2.75 15.65 23.16
N HIS A 248 -3.83 15.08 23.69
CA HIS A 248 -5.15 15.08 23.09
C HIS A 248 -5.73 16.48 23.07
N LYS A 249 -5.71 17.30 24.13
CA LYS A 249 -6.26 18.67 24.07
C LYS A 249 -5.55 19.59 23.05
N MET A 250 -4.27 19.37 22.74
CA MET A 250 -3.60 20.11 21.66
C MET A 250 -3.91 19.51 20.27
N GLY A 251 -3.99 18.18 20.17
CA GLY A 251 -4.30 17.45 18.94
C GLY A 251 -5.78 17.51 18.53
N THR A 252 -6.71 17.46 19.48
CA THR A 252 -8.17 17.57 19.30
C THR A 252 -8.55 18.98 18.91
N ASN A 253 -7.94 20.04 19.48
CA ASN A 253 -8.21 21.41 19.02
C ASN A 253 -7.76 21.65 17.56
N ILE A 254 -6.73 20.95 17.09
CA ILE A 254 -6.30 20.98 15.68
C ILE A 254 -7.20 20.08 14.82
N ARG A 255 -7.58 18.91 15.33
CA ARG A 255 -8.44 17.93 14.64
C ARG A 255 -9.88 18.41 14.54
N GLU A 256 -10.45 19.02 15.57
CA GLU A 256 -11.76 19.68 15.62
C GLU A 256 -11.80 20.89 14.67
N ARG A 257 -10.73 21.71 14.62
CA ARG A 257 -10.63 22.79 13.61
C ARG A 257 -10.56 22.29 12.17
N ILE A 258 -9.99 21.11 11.94
CA ILE A 258 -9.95 20.45 10.61
C ILE A 258 -11.29 19.75 10.34
N GLN A 259 -11.90 19.15 11.35
CA GLN A 259 -13.14 18.39 11.27
C GLN A 259 -14.34 19.32 11.10
N GLU A 260 -14.42 20.47 11.79
CA GLU A 260 -15.40 21.56 11.55
C GLU A 260 -15.33 22.12 10.12
N LYS A 261 -14.13 22.22 9.54
CA LYS A 261 -13.96 22.59 8.12
C LYS A 261 -14.51 21.51 7.18
N LEU A 262 -14.29 20.24 7.51
CA LEU A 262 -14.80 19.09 6.76
C LEU A 262 -16.32 18.88 6.93
N THR A 263 -16.89 19.12 8.11
CA THR A 263 -18.35 19.06 8.34
C THR A 263 -19.08 20.24 7.72
N LYS A 264 -18.50 21.46 7.68
CA LYS A 264 -19.08 22.57 6.91
C LYS A 264 -19.15 22.28 5.41
N GLN A 265 -18.13 21.60 4.85
CA GLN A 265 -18.17 21.13 3.46
C GLN A 265 -19.17 19.99 3.24
N LYS A 266 -19.30 19.04 4.18
CA LYS A 266 -20.31 17.96 4.11
C LYS A 266 -21.74 18.45 4.33
N LEU A 267 -21.97 19.47 5.15
CA LEU A 267 -23.30 20.04 5.38
C LEU A 267 -23.81 20.79 4.14
N ILE A 268 -22.91 21.43 3.38
CA ILE A 268 -23.23 22.03 2.07
C ILE A 268 -23.61 20.94 1.05
N GLY A 269 -22.96 19.77 1.10
CA GLY A 269 -23.32 18.60 0.27
C GLY A 269 -24.65 17.94 0.66
N LEU A 270 -24.92 17.79 1.97
CA LEU A 270 -26.16 17.21 2.49
C LEU A 270 -27.41 18.08 2.25
N ILE A 271 -27.25 19.41 2.15
CA ILE A 271 -28.33 20.31 1.73
C ILE A 271 -28.67 20.08 0.24
N TYR A 272 -27.70 19.66 -0.57
CA TYR A 272 -27.89 19.35 -1.98
C TYR A 272 -28.61 18.01 -2.19
N ASP A 273 -28.21 16.96 -1.45
CA ASP A 273 -28.82 15.62 -1.53
C ASP A 273 -30.25 15.53 -0.97
N ARG A 274 -30.65 16.45 -0.05
CA ARG A 274 -32.00 16.48 0.51
C ARG A 274 -33.08 16.88 -0.50
N TYR A 275 -32.72 17.44 -1.65
CA TYR A 275 -33.70 17.83 -2.65
C TYR A 275 -34.07 16.69 -3.63
N HIS A 276 -33.31 15.59 -3.74
CA HIS A 276 -33.53 14.57 -4.77
C HIS A 276 -33.26 13.12 -4.33
N GLY A 277 -34.21 12.45 -3.67
CA GLY A 277 -34.19 10.99 -3.47
C GLY A 277 -35.57 10.35 -3.68
N ASP A 278 -35.62 9.23 -4.44
CA ASP A 278 -36.53 8.07 -4.30
C ASP A 278 -36.26 7.01 -5.40
N GLY A 279 -36.35 5.71 -5.07
CA GLY A 279 -36.58 4.61 -6.05
C GLY A 279 -35.87 3.26 -5.79
N ASP A 280 -36.62 2.32 -5.21
CA ASP A 280 -36.43 0.87 -4.92
C ASP A 280 -35.78 -0.05 -6.01
N ASN A 281 -35.15 -1.19 -5.63
CA ASN A 281 -35.78 -2.53 -5.49
C ASN A 281 -34.82 -3.76 -5.51
N ASP A 282 -35.01 -4.67 -4.54
CA ASP A 282 -34.98 -6.15 -4.50
C ASP A 282 -33.88 -7.10 -5.11
N GLN A 283 -33.27 -7.88 -4.19
CA GLN A 283 -33.28 -9.37 -4.03
C GLN A 283 -32.56 -10.31 -5.06
N TYR A 284 -31.81 -11.32 -4.58
CA TYR A 284 -31.91 -12.78 -4.90
C TYR A 284 -30.82 -13.66 -4.19
N TYR A 285 -31.22 -14.91 -3.89
CA TYR A 285 -30.58 -16.03 -3.15
C TYR A 285 -29.58 -16.88 -3.97
N TYR A 286 -28.69 -17.66 -3.31
CA TYR A 286 -28.66 -19.16 -3.27
C TYR A 286 -27.49 -19.72 -2.42
N ASP A 287 -27.80 -20.78 -1.65
CA ASP A 287 -26.91 -21.74 -0.95
C ASP A 287 -26.24 -22.73 -1.92
N ASP A 288 -25.11 -23.37 -1.54
CA ASP A 288 -24.93 -24.83 -1.53
C ASP A 288 -23.57 -25.26 -0.89
N ASP A 289 -23.61 -26.42 -0.22
CA ASP A 289 -22.54 -27.13 0.48
C ASP A 289 -21.58 -27.86 -0.47
N THR A 290 -20.35 -28.16 -0.02
CA THR A 290 -19.68 -29.46 -0.24
C THR A 290 -18.33 -29.54 0.50
N GLU A 291 -18.23 -30.52 1.41
CA GLU A 291 -16.99 -31.11 1.92
C GLU A 291 -16.30 -31.92 0.82
N GLU A 292 -14.96 -32.04 0.86
CA GLU A 292 -14.29 -33.26 0.42
C GLU A 292 -12.86 -33.42 0.99
N GLU A 293 -12.52 -34.69 1.16
CA GLU A 293 -11.49 -35.29 2.02
C GLU A 293 -10.06 -35.30 1.44
N TYR A 294 -9.10 -35.55 2.35
CA TYR A 294 -7.72 -35.90 2.05
C TYR A 294 -7.57 -37.40 1.78
N SER A 295 -6.87 -37.77 0.69
CA SER A 295 -5.95 -38.91 0.69
C SER A 295 -5.02 -38.92 -0.54
N ASP A 296 -3.78 -39.34 -0.27
CA ASP A 296 -2.58 -39.60 -1.10
C ASP A 296 -1.69 -38.43 -1.55
#